data_AF-A0A8T5RY82-F1
#
_entry.id   AF-A0A8T5RY82-F1
#
_cell.length_a   1.000
_cell.length_b   1.000
_cell.length_c   1.000
_cell.angle_alpha   90.00
_cell.angle_beta   90.00
_cell.angle_gamma   90.00
#
_symmetry.space_group_name_H-M   'P 1'
#
loop_
_entity.id
_entity.type
_entity.pdbx_description
1 polymer ?
#
loop_
_entity_poly.entity_id
_entity_poly.type
_entity_poly.pdbx_seq_one_letter_code
_entity_poly.pdbx_strand_id
1 'polypeptide(L)' 'MAWTPPSKFTVTISFLFLAIGLFLFVELFFDLLHILPVLNIGTFTSDQWYGIIGMTCVFLAWFLMFLGVRMKGM' A
#
# COMPACT_ATOMS: atom_id res chain seq x y z
N MET A 1 11.57 -24.83 12.28
CA MET A 1 10.68 -24.74 11.11
C MET A 1 11.45 -24.04 10.01
N ALA A 2 11.80 -24.74 8.92
CA ALA A 2 12.51 -24.13 7.80
C ALA A 2 11.54 -23.14 7.13
N TRP A 3 11.74 -21.85 7.38
CA TRP A 3 10.97 -20.82 6.73
C TRP A 3 11.41 -20.78 5.27
N THR A 4 10.63 -21.44 4.42
CA THR A 4 10.83 -21.42 2.99
C THR A 4 10.43 -20.04 2.48
N PRO A 5 11.37 -19.26 1.93
CA PRO A 5 11.06 -17.91 1.50
C PRO A 5 10.05 -17.97 0.33
N PRO A 6 9.07 -17.05 0.27
CA PRO A 6 8.07 -17.05 -0.79
C PRO A 6 8.70 -16.93 -2.19
N SER A 7 8.06 -17.52 -3.20
CA SER A 7 8.58 -17.48 -4.57
C SER A 7 8.70 -16.02 -5.07
N LYS A 8 9.72 -15.71 -5.87
CA LYS A 8 9.90 -14.36 -6.45
C LYS A 8 8.64 -13.88 -7.18
N PHE A 9 7.94 -14.79 -7.85
CA PHE A 9 6.70 -14.51 -8.57
C PHE A 9 5.54 -14.10 -7.67
N THR A 10 5.28 -14.87 -6.60
CA THR A 10 4.23 -14.54 -5.62
C THR A 10 4.46 -13.15 -5.02
N VAL A 11 5.71 -12.82 -4.74
CA VAL A 11 6.11 -11.52 -4.19
C VAL A 11 5.86 -10.39 -5.17
N THR A 12 6.28 -10.53 -6.42
CA THR A 12 6.05 -9.51 -7.46
C THR A 12 4.55 -9.27 -7.67
N ILE A 13 3.74 -10.33 -7.64
CA ILE A 13 2.28 -10.21 -7.70
C ILE A 13 1.73 -9.45 -6.49
N SER A 14 2.18 -9.78 -5.28
CA SER A 14 1.78 -9.04 -4.07
C SER A 14 2.13 -7.55 -4.18
N PHE A 15 3.29 -7.20 -4.76
CA PHE A 15 3.65 -5.81 -5.03
C PHE A 15 2.74 -5.10 -6.01
N LEU A 16 2.38 -5.79 -7.10
CA LEU A 16 1.50 -5.22 -8.11
C LEU A 16 0.11 -4.94 -7.52
N PHE A 17 -0.47 -5.90 -6.78
CA PHE A 17 -1.76 -5.68 -6.10
C PHE A 17 -1.69 -4.55 -5.09
N LEU A 18 -0.59 -4.46 -4.37
CA LEU A 18 -0.33 -3.44 -3.38
C LEU A 18 -0.23 -2.03 -4.00
N ALA A 19 0.49 -1.90 -5.11
CA ALA A 19 0.58 -0.65 -5.88
C ALA A 19 -0.77 -0.25 -6.50
N ILE A 20 -1.50 -1.21 -7.07
CA ILE A 20 -2.85 -0.98 -7.61
C ILE A 20 -3.79 -0.52 -6.49
N GLY A 21 -3.78 -1.18 -5.33
CA GLY A 21 -4.62 -0.79 -4.19
C GLY A 21 -4.35 0.64 -3.70
N LEU A 22 -3.08 1.05 -3.65
CA LEU A 22 -2.69 2.41 -3.26
C LEU A 22 -3.13 3.43 -4.32
N PHE A 23 -3.00 3.09 -5.60
CA PHE A 23 -3.45 3.94 -6.70
C PHE A 23 -4.98 4.14 -6.68
N LEU A 24 -5.75 3.06 -6.53
CA LEU A 24 -7.20 3.11 -6.37
C LEU A 24 -7.60 3.94 -5.14
N PHE A 25 -6.88 3.79 -4.03
CA PHE A 25 -7.11 4.59 -2.83
C PHE A 25 -6.87 6.08 -3.07
N VAL A 26 -5.78 6.47 -3.74
CA VAL A 26 -5.54 7.88 -4.06
C VAL A 26 -6.62 8.44 -5.00
N GLU A 27 -6.98 7.69 -6.04
CA GLU A 27 -8.00 8.11 -7.01
C GLU A 27 -9.38 8.31 -6.36
N LEU A 28 -9.77 7.43 -5.43
CA LEU A 28 -11.04 7.54 -4.69
C LEU A 28 -11.16 8.84 -3.88
N PHE A 29 -10.04 9.40 -3.41
CA PHE A 29 -10.01 10.57 -2.52
C PHE A 29 -9.68 11.87 -3.25
N PHE A 30 -8.82 11.82 -4.27
CA PHE A 30 -8.29 13.00 -4.95
C PHE A 30 -8.80 13.16 -6.38
N ASP A 31 -9.46 12.15 -6.94
CA ASP A 31 -10.04 12.19 -8.29
C ASP A 31 -9.08 12.71 -9.36
N LEU A 32 -7.87 12.13 -9.42
CA LEU A 32 -6.79 12.66 -10.25
C LEU A 32 -6.98 12.36 -11.73
N LEU A 33 -7.58 11.20 -12.06
CA LEU A 33 -7.69 10.69 -13.43
C LEU A 33 -9.14 10.53 -13.91
N HIS A 34 -10.12 10.74 -13.03
CA HIS A 34 -11.56 10.61 -13.29
C HIS A 34 -11.96 9.21 -13.78
N ILE A 35 -11.21 8.19 -13.35
CA ILE A 35 -11.45 6.79 -13.75
C ILE A 35 -12.48 6.14 -12.82
N LEU A 36 -12.54 6.56 -11.56
CA LEU A 36 -13.43 6.03 -10.53
C LEU A 36 -14.36 7.13 -10.01
N PRO A 37 -15.59 6.76 -9.58
CA PRO A 37 -16.48 7.71 -8.93
C PRO A 37 -15.86 8.17 -7.61
N VAL A 38 -15.79 9.50 -7.42
CA VAL A 38 -15.30 10.09 -6.18
C VAL A 38 -16.17 9.64 -5.02
N LEU A 39 -15.54 9.04 -4.01
CA LEU A 39 -16.25 8.71 -2.80
C LEU A 39 -16.35 10.00 -1.98
N ASN A 40 -17.50 10.67 -2.08
CA ASN A 40 -17.75 11.90 -1.34
C ASN A 40 -18.06 11.56 0.13
N ILE A 41 -17.02 11.27 0.91
CA ILE A 41 -17.13 10.91 2.34
C ILE A 41 -17.33 12.17 3.22
N GLY A 42 -17.57 13.34 2.61
CA GLY A 42 -17.64 14.63 3.32
C GLY A 42 -16.26 15.23 3.57
N THR A 43 -16.19 16.29 4.37
CA THR A 43 -14.93 16.96 4.70
C THR A 43 -14.15 16.16 5.73
N PHE A 44 -12.96 15.68 5.37
CA PHE A 44 -12.06 15.03 6.31
C PHE A 44 -11.52 16.02 7.34
N THR A 45 -11.60 15.66 8.63
CA THR A 45 -10.97 16.44 9.70
C THR A 45 -9.46 16.21 9.72
N SER A 46 -8.69 17.12 10.34
CA SER A 46 -7.23 17.02 10.43
C SER A 46 -6.76 15.67 11.02
N ASP A 47 -7.49 15.13 11.99
CA ASP A 47 -7.17 13.85 12.63
C ASP A 47 -7.31 12.66 11.67
N GLN A 48 -8.30 12.71 10.76
CA GLN A 48 -8.49 11.67 9.75
C GLN A 48 -7.38 11.70 8.70
N TRP A 49 -6.90 12.89 8.33
CA TRP A 49 -5.72 13.04 7.46
C TRP A 49 -4.46 12.45 8.09
N TYR A 50 -4.22 12.72 9.38
CA TYR A 50 -3.10 12.10 10.10
C TYR A 50 -3.27 10.57 10.21
N GLY A 51 -4.50 10.07 10.33
CA GLY A 51 -4.82 8.65 10.27
C GLY A 51 -4.42 8.00 8.94
N ILE A 52 -4.76 8.64 7.81
CA ILE A 52 -4.38 8.18 6.47
C ILE A 52 -2.86 8.16 6.32
N ILE A 53 -2.18 9.25 6.70
CA ILE A 53 -0.71 9.34 6.66
C ILE A 53 -0.07 8.24 7.54
N GLY A 54 -0.61 8.01 8.73
CA GLY A 54 -0.17 6.95 9.64
C GLY A 54 -0.30 5.56 9.04
N MET A 55 -1.45 5.24 8.42
CA MET A 55 -1.66 3.97 7.73
C MET A 55 -0.68 3.79 6.55
N THR A 56 -0.43 4.85 5.78
CA THR A 56 0.58 4.82 4.70
C THR A 56 1.98 4.55 5.25
N CYS A 57 2.37 5.16 6.37
CA CYS A 57 3.66 4.92 7.01
C CYS A 57 3.82 3.49 7.54
N VAL A 58 2.80 2.93 8.19
CA VAL A 58 2.81 1.54 8.69
C VAL A 58 3.00 0.56 7.54
N PHE A 59 2.29 0.79 6.44
CA PHE A 59 2.41 0.00 5.24
C PHE A 59 3.78 0.11 4.58
N LEU A 60 4.35 1.32 4.50
CA LEU A 60 5.71 1.53 4.00
C LEU A 60 6.75 0.80 4.88
N ALA A 61 6.58 0.83 6.21
CA ALA A 61 7.45 0.12 7.13
C ALA A 61 7.37 -1.41 6.93
N TRP A 62 6.16 -1.95 6.72
CA TRP A 62 5.98 -3.37 6.43
C TRP A 62 6.60 -3.76 5.08
N PHE A 63 6.47 -2.90 4.07
CA PHE A 63 7.13 -3.06 2.79
C PHE A 63 8.66 -3.09 2.94
N LEU A 64 9.25 -2.15 3.68
CA LEU A 64 10.69 -2.09 3.93
C LEU A 64 11.19 -3.32 4.68
N MET A 65 10.44 -3.80 5.68
CA MET A 65 10.75 -5.04 6.40
C MET A 65 10.78 -6.24 5.44
N PHE A 66 9.77 -6.33 4.57
CA PHE A 66 9.70 -7.37 3.55
C PHE A 66 10.90 -7.31 2.59
N LEU A 67 11.27 -6.12 2.12
CA LEU A 67 12.47 -5.91 1.30
C LEU A 67 13.75 -6.35 2.02
N GLY A 68 13.93 -5.95 3.28
CA GLY A 68 15.10 -6.27 4.10
C GLY A 68 15.27 -7.77 4.35
N VAL A 69 14.17 -8.50 4.56
CA VAL A 69 14.15 -9.97 4.63
C VAL A 69 14.70 -10.60 3.34
N ARG A 70 14.31 -10.05 2.18
CA ARG A 70 14.65 -10.64 0.87
C ARG A 70 16.07 -10.30 0.42
N MET A 71 16.57 -9.11 0.72
CA MET A 71 17.95 -8.74 0.41
C MET A 71 18.98 -9.54 1.22
N LYS A 72 18.62 -10.04 2.41
CA LYS A 72 19.48 -10.94 3.19
C LYS A 72 19.61 -12.37 2.62
N GLY A 73 18.81 -12.73 1.62
CA GLY A 73 18.81 -14.06 0.99
C GLY A 73 19.36 -14.08 -0.44
N MET A 74 20.02 -13.00 -0.88
CA MET A 74 20.79 -12.94 -2.13
C MET A 74 22.28 -13.08 -1.85
#